data_AF-A0A1V5XBJ5-F1
#
_entry.id   AF-A0A1V5XBJ5-F1
#
_cell.length_a   1.000
_cell.length_b   1.000
_cell.length_c   1.000
_cell.angle_alpha   90.00
_cell.angle_beta   90.00
_cell.angle_gamma   90.00
#
_symmetry.space_group_name_H-M   'P 1'
#
loop_
_entity.id
_entity.type
_entity.pdbx_description
1 polymer ?
#
loop_
_entity_poly.entity_id
_entity_poly.type
_entity_poly.pdbx_seq_one_letter_code
_entity_poly.pdbx_strand_id
1 'polypeptide(L)'
;MMNKKRILISMTTLLIFSAFITGCNKTILEDKLSTSEQPTSSIKKEAVQEGDGTITVSLNISNPEQKQEKYNLIFAPASSFKTGEPIYNFKSYTVGIGTPLTVNIFDFFSCFETDESGMFKVGLTAARLEDVNVRNPLSEILVLKFPDIQTCTQGKNITLNMTDKPLTSLYPEGTLLVRIVDPEKQGGYVDFMYKSPTNMTLKYGKGSSGPDFLVDFEAKEFKTKGIRDATLVITNGSNQHISEPMELKFDENGYCKQGQYIEMKVQR
;
A
#
# COMPACT_ATOMS: atom_id res chain seq x y z
N MET A 1 46.16 -34.47 4.89
CA MET A 1 46.05 -33.47 5.98
C MET A 1 44.67 -33.58 6.59
N MET A 2 44.65 -33.86 7.90
CA MET A 2 43.47 -34.14 8.72
C MET A 2 42.70 -32.87 9.12
N ASN A 3 41.37 -33.03 9.15
CA ASN A 3 40.37 -32.43 10.05
C ASN A 3 40.83 -31.37 11.07
N LYS A 4 40.07 -30.27 11.15
CA LYS A 4 39.58 -29.71 12.43
C LYS A 4 38.28 -28.89 12.25
N LYS A 5 37.20 -29.47 12.78
CA LYS A 5 35.97 -28.86 13.32
C LYS A 5 36.35 -27.78 14.38
N ARG A 6 35.57 -26.79 14.85
CA ARG A 6 34.12 -26.58 15.00
C ARG A 6 33.89 -25.23 15.76
N ILE A 7 32.64 -24.75 15.77
CA ILE A 7 31.97 -23.93 16.80
C ILE A 7 32.22 -22.40 16.77
N LEU A 8 31.16 -21.64 16.43
CA LEU A 8 30.89 -20.35 17.05
C LEU A 8 29.47 -20.38 17.63
N ILE A 9 29.39 -19.93 18.88
CA ILE A 9 28.31 -20.13 19.85
C ILE A 9 27.21 -19.10 19.65
N SER A 10 25.97 -19.60 19.63
CA SER A 10 24.73 -18.86 19.81
C SER A 10 24.50 -18.59 21.30
N MET A 11 24.57 -17.34 21.71
CA MET A 11 23.94 -16.77 22.91
C MET A 11 23.33 -15.44 22.43
N THR A 12 22.08 -15.08 22.69
CA THR A 12 21.50 -15.00 24.04
C THR A 12 19.98 -15.07 23.99
N THR A 13 19.41 -15.91 24.86
CA THR A 13 17.99 -16.08 25.14
C THR A 13 17.54 -15.12 26.25
N LEU A 14 16.40 -14.46 26.03
CA LEU A 14 15.27 -14.24 26.96
C LEU A 14 15.52 -14.18 28.50
N LEU A 15 15.20 -13.04 29.12
CA LEU A 15 14.83 -12.87 30.54
C LEU A 15 13.80 -11.72 30.61
N ILE A 16 12.49 -11.99 30.61
CA ILE A 16 11.58 -12.23 31.76
C ILE A 16 11.43 -11.01 32.69
N PHE A 17 10.22 -10.44 32.62
CA PHE A 17 9.39 -9.85 33.68
C PHE A 17 9.97 -9.83 35.10
N SER A 18 10.13 -8.63 35.67
CA SER A 18 9.75 -8.31 37.05
C SER A 18 10.08 -6.85 37.41
N ALA A 19 9.06 -5.98 37.51
CA ALA A 19 9.06 -4.85 38.45
C ALA A 19 7.68 -4.18 38.49
N PHE A 20 6.73 -4.85 39.15
CA PHE A 20 5.64 -4.15 39.83
C PHE A 20 5.91 -4.23 41.34
N ILE A 21 5.54 -3.15 42.03
CA ILE A 21 5.47 -2.97 43.50
C ILE A 21 6.76 -2.46 44.16
N THR A 22 6.83 -1.13 44.32
CA THR A 22 7.11 -0.51 45.62
C THR A 22 6.25 0.74 45.75
N GLY A 23 5.26 0.67 46.65
CA GLY A 23 4.52 1.83 47.10
C GLY A 23 5.41 2.75 47.94
N CYS A 24 5.17 4.05 47.83
CA CYS A 24 5.61 5.03 48.81
C CYS A 24 4.42 5.87 49.22
N ASN A 25 3.84 5.50 50.36
CA ASN A 25 3.04 6.38 51.19
C ASN A 25 3.93 7.54 51.64
N LYS A 26 3.54 8.78 51.34
CA LYS A 26 3.97 9.94 52.13
C LYS A 26 2.84 10.94 52.24
N THR A 27 2.12 10.76 53.35
CA THR A 27 1.71 11.76 54.33
C THR A 27 1.44 13.20 53.84
N ILE A 28 0.18 13.56 54.04
CA ILE A 28 -0.43 14.87 54.26
C ILE A 28 0.54 15.86 54.93
N LEU A 29 0.65 17.06 54.34
CA LEU A 29 1.00 18.28 55.03
C LEU A 29 -0.07 19.32 54.69
N GLU A 30 -0.93 19.58 55.67
CA GLU A 30 -1.76 20.77 55.71
C GLU A 30 -0.84 21.99 55.81
N ASP A 31 -1.04 22.98 54.95
CA ASP A 31 -0.71 24.35 55.30
C ASP A 31 -1.88 25.24 54.85
N LYS A 32 -2.48 25.91 55.83
CA LYS A 32 -3.55 26.89 55.64
C LYS A 32 -2.89 28.23 55.31
N LEU A 33 -3.22 28.83 54.17
CA LEU A 33 -3.26 30.28 54.05
C LEU A 33 -4.36 30.71 53.07
N SER A 34 -5.19 31.64 53.53
CA SER A 34 -6.44 32.09 52.92
C SER A 34 -6.24 33.09 51.77
N THR A 35 -7.29 33.17 50.94
CA THR A 35 -7.79 34.33 50.16
C THR A 35 -7.28 34.49 48.72
N SER A 36 -8.14 34.14 47.74
CA SER A 36 -8.78 35.09 46.80
C SER A 36 -9.40 34.32 45.64
N GLU A 37 -10.73 34.38 45.53
CA GLU A 37 -11.49 33.81 44.42
C GLU A 37 -11.22 34.61 43.14
N GLN A 38 -10.56 33.97 42.17
CA GLN A 38 -10.67 34.32 40.76
C GLN A 38 -11.29 33.12 40.04
N PRO A 39 -12.32 33.30 39.19
CA PRO A 39 -12.87 32.20 38.42
C PRO A 39 -11.89 31.88 37.30
N THR A 40 -10.94 30.99 37.56
CA THR A 40 -10.22 30.30 36.49
C THR A 40 -11.25 29.43 35.78
N SER A 41 -11.63 29.84 34.58
CA SER A 41 -12.38 29.00 33.66
C SER A 41 -11.63 27.69 33.51
N SER A 42 -12.11 26.64 34.17
CA SER A 42 -11.63 25.29 33.97
C SER A 42 -11.91 24.96 32.51
N ILE A 43 -10.89 25.09 31.67
CA ILE A 43 -10.87 24.39 30.39
C ILE A 43 -10.95 22.93 30.82
N LYS A 44 -12.15 22.35 30.75
CA LYS A 44 -12.33 20.92 30.81
C LYS A 44 -11.44 20.38 29.69
N LYS A 45 -10.28 19.83 30.04
CA LYS A 45 -9.70 18.75 29.25
C LYS A 45 -10.82 17.71 29.20
N GLU A 46 -11.57 17.67 28.10
CA GLU A 46 -12.34 16.49 27.79
C GLU A 46 -11.40 15.32 27.99
N ALA A 47 -11.73 14.45 28.94
CA ALA A 47 -11.05 13.18 29.05
C ALA A 47 -11.24 12.52 27.69
N VAL A 48 -10.17 12.45 26.91
CA VAL A 48 -10.15 11.68 25.67
C VAL A 48 -10.52 10.28 26.11
N GLN A 49 -11.76 9.88 25.81
CA GLN A 49 -12.26 8.57 26.15
C GLN A 49 -11.35 7.58 25.43
N GLU A 50 -10.70 6.69 26.18
CA GLU A 50 -9.81 5.67 25.63
C GLU A 50 -10.58 4.93 24.53
N GLY A 51 -10.03 4.93 23.32
CA GLY A 51 -10.67 4.27 22.18
C GLY A 51 -10.71 2.75 22.40
N ASP A 52 -11.63 2.06 21.75
CA ASP A 52 -11.74 0.60 21.84
C ASP A 52 -10.72 -0.16 20.96
N GLY A 53 -9.70 0.55 20.46
CA GLY A 53 -8.70 -0.02 19.56
C GLY A 53 -9.18 -0.21 18.12
N THR A 54 -10.33 0.34 17.73
CA THR A 54 -10.86 0.18 16.38
C THR A 54 -11.22 1.50 15.71
N ILE A 55 -11.12 1.51 14.38
CA ILE A 55 -11.72 2.55 13.54
C ILE A 55 -12.64 1.89 12.51
N THR A 56 -13.68 2.62 12.10
CA THR A 56 -14.60 2.22 11.05
C THR A 56 -14.49 3.20 9.90
N VAL A 57 -14.12 2.71 8.71
CA VAL A 57 -13.90 3.51 7.51
C VAL A 57 -15.05 3.27 6.52
N SER A 58 -15.69 4.35 6.09
CA SER A 58 -16.69 4.34 5.01
C SER A 58 -16.13 5.02 3.76
N LEU A 59 -16.48 4.51 2.58
CA LEU A 59 -16.15 5.14 1.30
C LEU A 59 -17.29 6.00 0.82
N ASN A 60 -16.97 7.22 0.39
CA ASN A 60 -17.87 8.11 -0.33
C ASN A 60 -17.31 8.41 -1.73
N ILE A 61 -18.09 8.10 -2.77
CA ILE A 61 -17.66 8.20 -4.17
C ILE A 61 -18.38 9.39 -4.81
N SER A 62 -17.63 10.35 -5.31
CA SER A 62 -18.16 11.58 -5.91
C SER A 62 -18.86 11.36 -7.25
N ASN A 63 -18.47 10.32 -7.99
CA ASN A 63 -18.93 10.01 -9.34
C ASN A 63 -19.43 8.55 -9.46
N PRO A 64 -20.62 8.27 -8.91
CA PRO A 64 -21.13 6.91 -8.71
C PRO A 64 -21.37 6.12 -10.01
N GLU A 65 -21.40 6.77 -11.17
CA GLU A 65 -21.55 6.14 -12.47
C GLU A 65 -20.31 5.34 -12.91
N GLN A 66 -19.13 5.64 -12.35
CA GLN A 66 -17.88 4.92 -12.64
C GLN A 66 -17.51 3.89 -11.59
N LYS A 67 -18.39 3.69 -10.60
CA LYS A 67 -18.09 2.91 -9.41
C LYS A 67 -17.83 1.42 -9.72
N GLN A 68 -16.85 0.81 -9.05
CA GLN A 68 -16.62 -0.63 -9.02
C GLN A 68 -17.36 -1.28 -7.85
N GLU A 69 -17.63 -2.59 -7.89
CA GLU A 69 -18.27 -3.27 -6.75
C GLU A 69 -17.44 -3.19 -5.46
N LYS A 70 -16.11 -3.20 -5.61
CA LYS A 70 -15.14 -3.22 -4.52
C LYS A 70 -13.92 -2.38 -4.84
N TYR A 71 -13.28 -1.88 -3.79
CA TYR A 71 -12.01 -1.15 -3.83
C TYR A 71 -11.06 -1.72 -2.78
N ASN A 72 -9.78 -1.37 -2.89
CA ASN A 72 -8.83 -1.59 -1.81
C ASN A 72 -8.69 -0.32 -0.96
N LEU A 73 -8.95 -0.46 0.34
CA LEU A 73 -8.49 0.51 1.34
C LEU A 73 -7.07 0.18 1.74
N ILE A 74 -6.20 1.16 1.65
CA ILE A 74 -4.76 0.99 1.83
C ILE A 74 -4.30 1.84 2.99
N PHE A 75 -3.64 1.20 3.94
CA PHE A 75 -3.00 1.81 5.09
C PHE A 75 -1.49 1.62 4.95
N ALA A 76 -0.74 2.72 4.93
CA ALA A 76 0.71 2.68 4.77
C ALA A 76 1.37 3.83 5.56
N PRO A 77 2.69 3.79 5.77
CA PRO A 77 3.44 4.95 6.26
C PRO A 77 3.08 6.21 5.44
N ALA A 78 2.72 7.32 6.08
CA ALA A 78 2.22 8.50 5.36
C ALA A 78 3.26 9.08 4.39
N SER A 79 4.56 8.93 4.69
CA SER A 79 5.64 9.36 3.80
C SER A 79 5.89 8.41 2.61
N SER A 80 5.30 7.21 2.61
CA SER A 80 5.49 6.23 1.52
C SER A 80 4.65 6.53 0.28
N PHE A 81 3.64 7.39 0.40
CA PHE A 81 2.79 7.77 -0.72
C PHE A 81 3.53 8.75 -1.64
N LYS A 82 3.99 8.25 -2.78
CA LYS A 82 4.60 9.03 -3.85
C LYS A 82 3.90 8.72 -5.16
N THR A 83 3.44 9.76 -5.85
CA THR A 83 2.72 9.60 -7.12
C THR A 83 3.55 8.84 -8.14
N GLY A 84 2.96 7.80 -8.73
CA GLY A 84 3.58 6.94 -9.74
C GLY A 84 4.52 5.87 -9.19
N GLU A 85 4.89 5.91 -7.91
CA GLU A 85 5.75 4.90 -7.30
C GLU A 85 4.89 3.86 -6.56
N PRO A 86 5.21 2.55 -6.68
CA PRO A 86 4.52 1.52 -5.91
C PRO A 86 4.86 1.60 -4.42
N ILE A 87 3.86 1.35 -3.57
CA ILE A 87 4.01 1.21 -2.12
C ILE A 87 4.25 -0.26 -1.79
N TYR A 88 5.27 -0.54 -0.97
CA TYR A 88 5.66 -1.92 -0.63
C TYR A 88 5.33 -2.34 0.81
N ASN A 89 5.24 -1.38 1.74
CA ASN A 89 4.90 -1.66 3.14
C ASN A 89 3.51 -1.09 3.46
N PHE A 90 2.49 -1.92 3.29
CA PHE A 90 1.11 -1.50 3.50
C PHE A 90 0.24 -2.66 4.01
N LYS A 91 -0.91 -2.30 4.56
CA LYS A 91 -2.05 -3.18 4.78
C LYS A 91 -3.13 -2.81 3.78
N SER A 92 -3.73 -3.82 3.15
CA SER A 92 -4.84 -3.64 2.23
C SER A 92 -6.06 -4.41 2.72
N TYR A 93 -7.22 -3.80 2.55
CA TYR A 93 -8.51 -4.41 2.84
C TYR A 93 -9.44 -4.16 1.68
N THR A 94 -9.99 -5.22 1.11
CA THR A 94 -11.01 -5.09 0.07
C THR A 94 -12.35 -4.71 0.73
N VAL A 95 -12.92 -3.59 0.30
CA VAL A 95 -14.19 -3.06 0.84
C VAL A 95 -15.23 -2.96 -0.27
N GLY A 96 -16.47 -3.34 0.02
CA GLY A 96 -17.61 -3.16 -0.88
C GLY A 96 -18.23 -1.78 -0.73
N ILE A 97 -18.81 -1.24 -1.80
CA ILE A 97 -19.50 0.05 -1.74
C ILE A 97 -20.63 0.01 -0.72
N GLY A 98 -20.73 1.07 0.10
CA GLY A 98 -21.77 1.21 1.11
C GLY A 98 -21.63 0.28 2.32
N THR A 99 -20.58 -0.55 2.35
CA THR A 99 -20.27 -1.40 3.50
C THR A 99 -19.08 -0.81 4.23
N PRO A 100 -19.27 -0.26 5.45
CA PRO A 100 -18.15 0.25 6.23
C PRO A 100 -17.21 -0.89 6.63
N LEU A 101 -15.92 -0.61 6.67
CA LEU A 101 -14.89 -1.53 7.12
C LEU A 101 -14.44 -1.15 8.54
N THR A 102 -14.60 -2.05 9.51
CA THR A 102 -14.00 -1.90 10.84
C THR A 102 -12.66 -2.63 10.89
N VAL A 103 -11.63 -1.95 11.38
CA VAL A 103 -10.24 -2.46 11.49
C VAL A 103 -9.68 -2.16 12.87
N ASN A 104 -8.79 -3.04 13.33
CA ASN A 104 -8.06 -2.85 14.58
C ASN A 104 -6.84 -1.94 14.34
N ILE A 105 -6.67 -0.92 15.17
CA ILE A 105 -5.56 0.05 15.07
C ILE A 105 -4.21 -0.67 15.22
N PHE A 106 -4.15 -1.73 16.03
CA PHE A 106 -2.95 -2.55 16.22
C PHE A 106 -2.50 -3.25 14.92
N ASP A 107 -3.40 -3.51 13.97
CA ASP A 107 -3.03 -4.12 12.68
C ASP A 107 -2.08 -3.23 11.87
N PHE A 108 -2.06 -1.93 12.17
CA PHE A 108 -1.19 -0.95 11.52
C PHE A 108 0.20 -0.87 12.14
N PHE A 109 0.54 -1.71 13.12
CA PHE A 109 1.82 -1.65 13.81
C PHE A 109 3.03 -1.62 12.86
N SER A 110 2.98 -2.38 11.75
CA SER A 110 4.02 -2.41 10.73
C SER A 110 4.09 -1.17 9.83
N CYS A 111 3.06 -0.32 9.86
CA CYS A 111 2.86 0.81 8.97
C CYS A 111 2.88 2.16 9.70
N PHE A 112 3.05 2.18 11.03
CA PHE A 112 3.15 3.42 11.79
C PHE A 112 4.43 4.16 11.47
N GLU A 113 4.29 5.47 11.30
CA GLU A 113 5.37 6.45 11.45
C GLU A 113 5.17 7.19 12.77
N THR A 114 6.25 7.62 13.40
CA THR A 114 6.18 8.50 14.56
C THR A 114 6.57 9.92 14.15
N ASP A 115 5.81 10.91 14.58
CA ASP A 115 6.17 12.30 14.36
C ASP A 115 7.01 12.89 15.49
N GLU A 116 7.45 14.15 15.32
CA GLU A 116 8.29 14.85 16.29
C GLU A 116 7.65 14.98 17.69
N SER A 117 6.32 14.86 17.79
CA SER A 117 5.59 14.90 19.06
C SER A 117 5.43 13.53 19.71
N GLY A 118 5.91 12.46 19.06
CA GLY A 118 5.75 11.08 19.52
C GLY A 118 4.42 10.43 19.12
N MET A 119 3.58 11.11 18.31
CA MET A 119 2.32 10.53 17.85
C MET A 119 2.55 9.58 16.68
N PHE A 120 1.82 8.47 16.69
CA PHE A 120 1.79 7.53 15.57
C PHE A 120 0.94 8.07 14.43
N LYS A 121 1.35 7.78 13.20
CA LYS A 121 0.72 8.22 11.96
C LYS A 121 0.61 7.08 10.96
N VAL A 122 -0.51 7.05 10.24
CA VAL A 122 -0.76 6.15 9.11
C VAL A 122 -1.47 6.95 8.03
N GLY A 123 -1.03 6.85 6.78
CA GLY A 123 -1.79 7.34 5.64
C GLY A 123 -2.83 6.33 5.20
N LEU A 124 -4.03 6.83 4.89
CA LEU A 124 -5.17 6.08 4.40
C LEU A 124 -5.55 6.60 3.01
N THR A 125 -5.75 5.68 2.06
CA THR A 125 -6.27 5.99 0.74
C THR A 125 -7.08 4.82 0.15
N ALA A 126 -7.70 5.04 -1.01
CA ALA A 126 -8.40 4.03 -1.78
C ALA A 126 -7.71 3.83 -3.14
N ALA A 127 -7.66 2.59 -3.60
CA ALA A 127 -7.17 2.20 -4.92
C ALA A 127 -8.13 1.23 -5.59
N ARG A 128 -8.04 1.14 -6.93
CA ARG A 128 -8.73 0.10 -7.69
C ARG A 128 -8.20 -1.29 -7.32
N LEU A 129 -8.98 -2.33 -7.56
CA LEU A 129 -8.55 -3.71 -7.32
C LEU A 129 -7.34 -4.10 -8.17
N GLU A 130 -7.22 -3.48 -9.34
CA GLU A 130 -6.14 -3.75 -10.28
C GLU A 130 -4.79 -3.15 -9.85
N ASP A 131 -4.75 -2.03 -9.09
CA ASP A 131 -3.51 -1.34 -8.67
C ASP A 131 -3.34 -1.39 -7.15
N VAL A 132 -3.04 -2.58 -6.62
CA VAL A 132 -2.95 -2.80 -5.16
C VAL A 132 -1.78 -2.06 -4.52
N ASN A 133 -0.72 -1.80 -5.30
CA ASN A 133 0.45 -1.04 -4.83
C ASN A 133 0.26 0.48 -4.91
N VAL A 134 -0.93 0.97 -5.27
CA VAL A 134 -1.32 2.39 -5.15
C VAL A 134 -0.36 3.34 -5.83
N ARG A 135 0.02 3.05 -7.08
CA ARG A 135 0.85 4.00 -7.84
C ARG A 135 0.07 5.30 -8.03
N ASN A 136 -1.24 5.20 -8.27
CA ASN A 136 -2.11 6.34 -8.51
C ASN A 136 -3.43 6.22 -7.70
N PRO A 137 -3.46 6.73 -6.46
CA PRO A 137 -4.64 6.60 -5.58
C PRO A 137 -5.87 7.35 -6.10
N LEU A 138 -7.06 6.88 -5.69
CA LEU A 138 -8.36 7.47 -6.04
C LEU A 138 -8.82 8.56 -5.06
N SER A 139 -8.06 8.78 -3.99
CA SER A 139 -8.31 9.83 -3.00
C SER A 139 -7.01 10.56 -2.67
N GLU A 140 -7.15 11.77 -2.10
CA GLU A 140 -6.05 12.34 -1.33
C GLU A 140 -5.69 11.44 -0.15
N ILE A 141 -4.44 11.52 0.29
CA ILE A 141 -3.94 10.73 1.43
C ILE A 141 -4.47 11.34 2.71
N LEU A 142 -5.35 10.62 3.41
CA LEU A 142 -5.83 11.01 4.72
C LEU A 142 -4.84 10.52 5.78
N VAL A 143 -4.13 11.44 6.43
CA VAL A 143 -3.21 11.09 7.52
C VAL A 143 -3.97 10.92 8.83
N LEU A 144 -4.15 9.68 9.25
CA LEU A 144 -4.68 9.32 10.56
C LEU A 144 -3.59 9.46 11.63
N LYS A 145 -3.95 10.00 12.79
CA LYS A 145 -3.01 10.20 13.90
C LYS A 145 -3.54 9.51 15.14
N PHE A 146 -2.62 8.95 15.92
CA PHE A 146 -2.93 8.15 17.08
C PHE A 146 -1.96 8.50 18.23
N PRO A 147 -2.45 9.02 19.37
CA PRO A 147 -1.61 9.26 20.55
C PRO A 147 -1.13 7.95 21.21
N ASP A 148 -1.86 6.85 20.96
CA ASP A 148 -1.59 5.50 21.43
C ASP A 148 -2.11 4.49 20.39
N ILE A 149 -2.01 3.18 20.66
CA ILE A 149 -2.49 2.14 19.75
C ILE A 149 -4.00 1.84 19.89
N GLN A 150 -4.75 2.66 20.63
CA GLN A 150 -6.16 2.46 20.92
C GLN A 150 -7.08 3.58 20.40
N THR A 151 -6.53 4.78 20.23
CA THR A 151 -7.30 6.01 20.02
C THR A 151 -6.92 6.68 18.70
N CYS A 152 -7.90 7.02 17.87
CA CYS A 152 -7.69 7.81 16.65
C CYS A 152 -8.15 9.26 16.85
N THR A 153 -7.29 10.24 16.55
CA THR A 153 -7.61 11.67 16.76
C THR A 153 -8.74 12.18 15.86
N GLN A 154 -8.96 11.52 14.72
CA GLN A 154 -10.03 11.81 13.78
C GLN A 154 -11.39 11.20 14.22
N GLY A 155 -11.41 10.48 15.34
CA GLY A 155 -12.58 9.77 15.85
C GLY A 155 -12.70 8.35 15.32
N LYS A 156 -13.75 7.64 15.78
CA LYS A 156 -13.98 6.23 15.46
C LYS A 156 -14.51 6.01 14.05
N ASN A 157 -15.31 6.94 13.52
CA ASN A 157 -15.97 6.82 12.22
C ASN A 157 -15.28 7.76 11.22
N ILE A 158 -14.55 7.18 10.28
CA ILE A 158 -13.80 7.88 9.25
C ILE A 158 -14.56 7.76 7.94
N THR A 159 -14.72 8.86 7.22
CA THR A 159 -15.23 8.85 5.84
C THR A 159 -14.11 9.25 4.89
N LEU A 160 -13.80 8.39 3.93
CA LEU A 160 -12.83 8.67 2.87
C LEU A 160 -13.58 9.06 1.59
N ASN A 161 -13.37 10.28 1.13
CA ASN A 161 -13.93 10.78 -0.12
C ASN A 161 -13.00 10.45 -1.28
N MET A 162 -13.53 9.88 -2.35
CA MET A 162 -12.76 9.49 -3.54
C MET A 162 -13.51 9.82 -4.84
N THR A 163 -12.75 9.90 -5.93
CA THR A 163 -13.27 10.04 -7.29
C THR A 163 -12.67 8.94 -8.13
N ASP A 164 -13.51 8.04 -8.65
CA ASP A 164 -13.03 6.96 -9.52
C ASP A 164 -12.76 7.49 -10.93
N LYS A 165 -11.87 6.83 -11.66
CA LYS A 165 -11.58 7.12 -13.07
C LYS A 165 -11.27 5.81 -13.80
N PRO A 166 -11.38 5.76 -15.14
CA PRO A 166 -10.88 4.61 -15.89
C PRO A 166 -9.41 4.37 -15.54
N LEU A 167 -9.03 3.11 -15.29
CA LEU A 167 -7.67 2.75 -14.85
C LEU A 167 -6.59 3.38 -15.73
N THR A 168 -6.78 3.39 -17.04
CA THR A 168 -5.85 3.97 -18.02
C THR A 168 -5.63 5.48 -17.85
N SER A 169 -6.62 6.21 -17.34
CA SER A 169 -6.53 7.66 -17.10
C SER A 169 -5.81 8.01 -15.78
N LEU A 170 -5.55 7.02 -14.94
CA LEU A 170 -4.75 7.19 -13.73
C LEU A 170 -3.24 7.20 -14.04
N TYR A 171 -2.84 6.75 -15.22
CA TYR A 171 -1.45 6.69 -15.66
C TYR A 171 -1.17 7.75 -16.72
N PRO A 172 0.11 8.13 -16.91
CA PRO A 172 0.51 9.00 -18.01
C PRO A 172 -0.04 8.51 -19.37
N GLU A 173 -0.32 9.46 -20.26
CA GLU A 173 -0.76 9.14 -21.60
C GLU A 173 0.26 8.23 -22.31
N GLY A 174 -0.24 7.14 -22.90
CA GLY A 174 0.59 6.16 -23.60
C GLY A 174 1.22 5.08 -22.73
N THR A 175 0.94 5.05 -21.43
CA THR A 175 1.36 3.94 -20.58
C THR A 175 0.55 2.69 -20.89
N LEU A 176 1.18 1.67 -21.46
CA LEU A 176 0.62 0.32 -21.60
C LEU A 176 0.58 -0.37 -20.24
N LEU A 177 -0.61 -0.83 -19.87
CA LEU A 177 -0.89 -1.55 -18.64
C LEU A 177 -1.16 -3.01 -18.97
N VAL A 178 -0.39 -3.91 -18.37
CA VAL A 178 -0.57 -5.36 -18.49
C VAL A 178 -0.94 -5.92 -17.14
N ARG A 179 -2.16 -6.46 -17.01
CA ARG A 179 -2.62 -7.16 -15.82
C ARG A 179 -2.40 -8.66 -15.99
N ILE A 180 -1.67 -9.27 -15.07
CA ILE A 180 -1.55 -10.72 -14.96
C ILE A 180 -2.79 -11.25 -14.21
N VAL A 181 -3.57 -12.09 -14.87
CA VAL A 181 -4.70 -12.78 -14.26
C VAL A 181 -4.23 -14.18 -13.88
N ASP A 182 -3.77 -14.31 -12.63
CA ASP A 182 -3.25 -15.56 -12.07
C ASP A 182 -4.20 -16.11 -10.97
N PRO A 183 -4.90 -17.23 -11.22
CA PRO A 183 -5.80 -17.82 -10.23
C PRO A 183 -5.07 -18.30 -8.97
N GLU A 184 -3.78 -18.66 -9.09
CA GLU A 184 -2.97 -19.15 -7.98
C GLU A 184 -2.25 -18.05 -7.21
N LYS A 185 -2.34 -16.79 -7.70
CA LYS A 185 -1.72 -15.60 -7.11
C LYS A 185 -0.21 -15.71 -6.89
N GLN A 186 0.50 -16.41 -7.77
CA GLN A 186 1.95 -16.54 -7.74
C GLN A 186 2.67 -15.47 -8.58
N GLY A 187 1.96 -14.80 -9.49
CA GLY A 187 2.45 -13.68 -10.29
C GLY A 187 3.27 -14.09 -11.50
N GLY A 188 4.12 -13.19 -11.98
CA GLY A 188 4.95 -13.47 -13.14
C GLY A 188 5.70 -12.26 -13.68
N TYR A 189 6.44 -12.49 -14.76
CA TYR A 189 7.19 -11.48 -15.49
C TYR A 189 6.51 -11.20 -16.81
N VAL A 190 6.13 -9.94 -17.03
CA VAL A 190 5.60 -9.47 -18.30
C VAL A 190 6.79 -9.24 -19.23
N ASP A 191 6.90 -10.07 -20.26
CA ASP A 191 8.03 -10.10 -21.16
C ASP A 191 7.61 -9.86 -22.61
N PHE A 192 8.28 -8.92 -23.26
CA PHE A 192 8.18 -8.61 -24.68
C PHE A 192 9.41 -9.17 -25.40
N MET A 193 9.18 -10.10 -26.32
CA MET A 193 10.18 -10.59 -27.27
C MET A 193 10.05 -9.84 -28.59
N TYR A 194 11.12 -9.22 -29.07
CA TYR A 194 11.07 -8.42 -30.31
C TYR A 194 12.35 -8.54 -31.12
N LYS A 195 12.29 -8.19 -32.41
CA LYS A 195 13.46 -8.11 -33.29
C LYS A 195 14.08 -6.72 -33.23
N SER A 196 15.38 -6.66 -32.96
CA SER A 196 16.17 -5.43 -33.06
C SER A 196 16.38 -5.01 -34.51
N PRO A 197 16.84 -3.78 -34.78
CA PRO A 197 17.27 -3.35 -36.12
C PRO A 197 18.39 -4.21 -36.72
N THR A 198 19.16 -4.93 -35.89
CA THR A 198 20.22 -5.87 -36.30
C THR A 198 19.71 -7.31 -36.47
N ASN A 199 18.39 -7.52 -36.48
CA ASN A 199 17.70 -8.81 -36.60
C ASN A 199 17.96 -9.80 -35.44
N MET A 200 18.50 -9.32 -34.32
CA MET A 200 18.64 -10.10 -33.09
C MET A 200 17.32 -10.12 -32.33
N THR A 201 16.94 -11.28 -31.79
CA THR A 201 15.82 -11.34 -30.84
C THR A 201 16.28 -10.80 -29.49
N LEU A 202 15.61 -9.77 -29.00
CA LEU A 202 15.83 -9.17 -27.69
C LEU A 202 14.62 -9.38 -26.79
N LYS A 203 14.86 -9.33 -25.49
CA LYS A 203 13.85 -9.41 -24.44
C LYS A 203 13.80 -8.08 -23.69
N TYR A 204 12.60 -7.60 -23.43
CA TYR A 204 12.35 -6.45 -22.56
C TYR A 204 11.17 -6.79 -21.66
N GLY A 205 11.29 -6.64 -20.35
CA GLY A 205 10.22 -7.04 -19.45
C GLY A 205 10.39 -6.47 -18.06
N LYS A 206 9.29 -6.49 -17.32
CA LYS A 206 9.20 -6.10 -15.90
C LYS A 206 8.43 -7.18 -15.16
N GLY A 207 8.86 -7.48 -13.95
CA GLY A 207 8.16 -8.43 -13.07
C GLY A 207 7.11 -7.75 -12.22
N SER A 208 6.02 -8.46 -11.94
CA SER A 208 5.23 -8.17 -10.74
C SER A 208 4.95 -9.46 -9.97
N SER A 209 5.12 -9.38 -8.66
CA SER A 209 4.82 -10.46 -7.73
C SER A 209 4.10 -9.89 -6.51
N GLY A 210 3.44 -10.76 -5.74
CA GLY A 210 2.64 -10.35 -4.60
C GLY A 210 1.19 -10.02 -4.98
N PRO A 211 0.50 -9.14 -4.25
CA PRO A 211 -0.93 -8.88 -4.47
C PRO A 211 -1.21 -7.99 -5.68
N ASP A 212 -0.19 -7.31 -6.19
CA ASP A 212 -0.26 -6.47 -7.39
C ASP A 212 0.20 -7.27 -8.61
N PHE A 213 -0.68 -7.39 -9.58
CA PHE A 213 -0.43 -8.08 -10.84
C PHE A 213 -0.50 -7.11 -12.03
N LEU A 214 -0.46 -5.81 -11.78
CA LEU A 214 -0.47 -4.79 -12.81
C LEU A 214 0.96 -4.29 -13.08
N VAL A 215 1.33 -4.28 -14.34
CA VAL A 215 2.65 -3.83 -14.81
C VAL A 215 2.47 -2.71 -15.83
N ASP A 216 3.19 -1.62 -15.64
CA ASP A 216 3.15 -0.45 -16.50
C ASP A 216 4.41 -0.30 -17.37
N PHE A 217 4.21 0.09 -18.62
CA PHE A 217 5.26 0.36 -19.59
C PHE A 217 4.95 1.65 -20.35
N GLU A 218 5.81 2.66 -20.23
CA GLU A 218 5.61 3.93 -20.91
C GLU A 218 5.89 3.78 -22.42
N ALA A 219 5.08 4.42 -23.28
CA ALA A 219 5.30 4.44 -24.73
C ALA A 219 6.73 4.83 -25.13
N LYS A 220 7.35 5.76 -24.38
CA LYS A 220 8.73 6.20 -24.59
C LYS A 220 9.75 5.05 -24.48
N GLU A 221 9.50 4.05 -23.64
CA GLU A 221 10.38 2.89 -23.49
C GLU A 221 10.42 2.06 -24.78
N PHE A 222 9.25 1.84 -25.40
CA PHE A 222 9.14 1.15 -26.69
C PHE A 222 9.74 1.97 -27.83
N LYS A 223 9.43 3.28 -27.88
CA LYS A 223 9.98 4.21 -28.87
C LYS A 223 11.51 4.22 -28.86
N THR A 224 12.10 4.36 -27.67
CA THR A 224 13.56 4.44 -27.49
C THR A 224 14.25 3.16 -27.93
N LYS A 225 13.61 2.01 -27.73
CA LYS A 225 14.12 0.69 -28.14
C LYS A 225 13.80 0.35 -29.60
N GLY A 226 13.02 1.17 -30.30
CA GLY A 226 12.59 0.91 -31.67
C GLY A 226 11.66 -0.30 -31.82
N ILE A 227 10.92 -0.65 -30.76
CA ILE A 227 10.01 -1.81 -30.76
C ILE A 227 8.77 -1.48 -31.59
N ARG A 228 8.51 -2.26 -32.65
CA ARG A 228 7.35 -2.10 -33.54
C ARG A 228 6.44 -3.31 -33.54
N ASP A 229 7.02 -4.49 -33.48
CA ASP A 229 6.33 -5.76 -33.33
C ASP A 229 6.97 -6.50 -32.16
N ALA A 230 6.15 -7.05 -31.26
CA ALA A 230 6.63 -7.85 -30.15
C ALA A 230 5.63 -8.95 -29.79
N THR A 231 6.15 -10.10 -29.37
CA THR A 231 5.38 -11.15 -28.73
C THR A 231 5.40 -10.92 -27.23
N LEU A 232 4.24 -10.66 -26.64
CA LEU A 232 4.02 -10.57 -25.20
C LEU A 232 3.76 -11.96 -24.62
N VAL A 233 4.50 -12.31 -23.56
CA VAL A 233 4.30 -13.53 -22.77
C VAL A 233 4.42 -13.21 -21.27
N ILE A 234 3.81 -14.04 -20.43
CA ILE A 234 4.11 -14.08 -18.99
C ILE A 234 5.07 -15.22 -18.73
N THR A 235 6.16 -14.96 -18.00
CA THR A 235 7.10 -16.01 -17.56
C THR A 235 7.15 -16.16 -16.03
N ASN A 236 7.54 -17.35 -15.56
CA ASN A 236 7.80 -17.59 -14.14
C ASN A 236 9.26 -17.22 -13.75
N GLY A 237 9.61 -17.41 -12.48
CA GLY A 237 10.98 -17.15 -11.98
C GLY A 237 12.09 -18.02 -12.61
N SER A 238 11.72 -19.08 -13.34
CA SER A 238 12.63 -19.92 -14.12
C SER A 238 12.63 -19.59 -15.62
N ASN A 239 12.03 -18.45 -16.02
CA ASN A 239 11.86 -18.00 -17.41
C ASN A 239 11.01 -18.96 -18.29
N GLN A 240 10.19 -19.83 -17.70
CA GLN A 240 9.26 -20.65 -18.46
C GLN A 240 8.01 -19.85 -18.80
N HIS A 241 7.50 -19.99 -20.03
CA HIS A 241 6.26 -19.35 -20.45
C HIS A 241 5.08 -20.00 -19.71
N ILE A 242 4.21 -19.17 -19.15
CA ILE A 242 3.05 -19.57 -18.36
C ILE A 242 1.76 -18.90 -18.84
N SER A 243 1.78 -18.28 -20.01
CA SER A 243 0.62 -17.73 -20.71
C SER A 243 0.70 -18.05 -22.19
N GLU A 244 -0.43 -17.94 -22.89
CA GLU A 244 -0.42 -17.89 -24.35
C GLU A 244 0.34 -16.66 -24.84
N PRO A 245 1.16 -16.79 -25.91
CA PRO A 245 1.78 -15.65 -26.55
C PRO A 245 0.75 -14.73 -27.21
N MET A 246 0.96 -13.42 -27.11
CA MET A 246 0.13 -12.41 -27.76
C MET A 246 0.98 -11.50 -28.65
N GLU A 247 0.65 -11.42 -29.93
CA GLU A 247 1.32 -10.53 -30.87
C GLU A 247 0.82 -9.09 -30.71
N LEU A 248 1.75 -8.18 -30.42
CA LEU A 248 1.51 -6.76 -30.21
C LEU A 248 2.20 -5.91 -31.26
N LYS A 249 1.55 -4.81 -31.63
CA LYS A 249 2.06 -3.82 -32.58
C LYS A 249 2.11 -2.46 -31.94
N PHE A 250 3.19 -1.73 -32.20
CA PHE A 250 3.42 -0.40 -31.66
C PHE A 250 3.58 0.60 -32.80
N ASP A 251 3.05 1.80 -32.61
CA ASP A 251 3.21 2.89 -33.57
C ASP A 251 4.60 3.56 -33.46
N GLU A 252 4.80 4.69 -34.15
CA GLU A 252 6.08 5.41 -34.15
C GLU A 252 6.40 6.18 -32.88
N ASN A 253 5.41 6.35 -32.02
CA ASN A 253 5.56 6.97 -30.73
C ASN A 253 5.60 5.94 -29.60
N GLY A 254 5.47 4.65 -29.92
CA GLY A 254 5.53 3.54 -28.97
C GLY A 254 4.18 3.20 -28.34
N TYR A 255 3.07 3.74 -28.85
CA TYR A 255 1.72 3.38 -28.38
C TYR A 255 1.32 2.00 -28.89
N CYS A 256 0.76 1.18 -28.01
CA CYS A 256 0.26 -0.15 -28.38
C CYS A 256 -1.06 -0.04 -29.17
N LYS A 257 -1.11 -0.64 -30.35
CA LYS A 257 -2.28 -0.61 -31.23
C LYS A 257 -3.43 -1.48 -30.75
N GLN A 258 -3.15 -2.46 -29.89
CA GLN A 258 -4.13 -3.34 -29.26
C GLN A 258 -4.86 -2.67 -28.09
N GLY A 259 -4.44 -1.46 -27.70
CA GLY A 259 -5.02 -0.68 -26.62
C GLY A 259 -4.06 -0.47 -25.46
N GLN A 260 -4.48 0.38 -24.52
CA GLN A 260 -3.67 0.78 -23.37
C GLN A 260 -3.72 -0.22 -22.21
N TYR A 261 -4.70 -1.13 -22.18
CA TYR A 261 -4.88 -2.10 -21.10
C TYR A 261 -5.08 -3.51 -21.67
N ILE A 262 -4.27 -4.46 -21.20
CA ILE A 262 -4.27 -5.86 -21.64
C ILE A 262 -4.35 -6.75 -20.40
N GLU A 263 -5.23 -7.75 -20.44
CA GLU A 263 -5.25 -8.83 -19.44
C GLU A 263 -4.63 -10.09 -20.02
N MET A 264 -3.60 -10.60 -19.33
CA MET A 264 -2.90 -11.83 -19.69
C MET A 264 -3.23 -12.92 -18.67
N LYS A 265 -3.88 -14.00 -19.13
CA LYS A 265 -4.23 -15.14 -18.28
C LYS A 265 -3.06 -16.11 -18.15
N VAL A 266 -2.78 -16.53 -16.93
CA VAL A 266 -1.82 -17.60 -16.63
C VAL A 266 -2.48 -18.98 -16.80
N GLN A 267 -1.76 -19.95 -17.36
CA GLN A 267 -2.27 -21.29 -17.77
C GLN A 267 -1.48 -22.47 -17.18
N ARG A 268 -0.92 -22.32 -15.99
CA ARG A 268 -0.03 -23.32 -15.38
C ARG A 268 -0.70 -24.69 -15.16
#